data_AF-A0A437LIC9-F1
#
_entry.id   AF-A0A437LIC9-F1
#
_cell.length_a   1.000
_cell.length_b   1.000
_cell.length_c   1.000
_cell.angle_alpha   90.00
_cell.angle_beta   90.00
_cell.angle_gamma   90.00
#
_symmetry.space_group_name_H-M   'P 1'
#
loop_
_entity.id
_entity.type
_entity.pdbx_description
1 polymer ?
#
loop_
_entity_poly.entity_id
_entity_poly.type
_entity_poly.pdbx_seq_one_letter_code
_entity_poly.pdbx_strand_id
1 'polypeptide(L)'
;MNLFARMRGRVVAALEAMAAEGALPAGLDLANVAVEPPRDPAHGDMATNAAMVLAKPAGQKPRDIAQALARRLADDSDVETAEVAGPGFLNLRLAPAVWDDVVAEILARGDAYGRSDLGQGRRVNVEYVSANPTGPLHVGHTRGAVFGDALASLLDYAGWEVTREYYINDGGAQVDVLARSVYLRYLEAHGQEVAFEDGTYPGDYLVEVGRALKDKVGDAYLDKGEQYWLGEVREFATAAMLDLIRADLAAIGVTMDRFFSEKSLYGTGRIEAAIADLDGKGLIYRGTLEPPKGKVPEDWEPREQTLFRSTAHGDDVDRPIKKSDGSWTYFAPDIAYHFDKIERGYDELIDVFGADHGGYVKRMKAAVSALSDGEVPLDVKLTQLVKLYKDGAPFKMSKRAGTFVTLRDVVDEVGPDVTRFHMLTRKNDAPLDFDFDKVTEQSKDNPVFYVQYAHARCRSVLRRAEAAGIAAAAPDLVDPAELDVARRLAEWPRLVDIAARNHEPHRVAFYLYDLASALHTLWNKGNDVPALRFWQEGDPEATAAKIPLAQAVSVVISAGLGILGVAPVEEMR
;
A
#
# COMPACT_ATOMS: atom_id res chain seq x y z
N MET A 1 12.38 16.65 12.86
CA MET A 1 10.96 17.05 12.72
C MET A 1 10.85 17.71 11.36
N ASN A 2 9.94 17.28 10.47
CA ASN A 2 9.85 17.81 9.10
C ASN A 2 9.82 19.37 9.10
N LEU A 3 10.54 20.01 8.17
CA LEU A 3 10.54 21.46 7.92
C LEU A 3 9.15 22.11 7.95
N PHE A 4 8.14 21.50 7.32
CA PHE A 4 6.76 22.01 7.34
C PHE A 4 6.15 22.01 8.75
N ALA A 5 6.43 20.97 9.54
CA ALA A 5 5.98 20.91 10.94
C ALA A 5 6.74 21.93 11.81
N ARG A 6 8.04 22.11 11.56
CA ARG A 6 8.86 23.16 12.21
C ARG A 6 8.29 24.55 11.93
N MET A 7 8.00 24.85 10.67
CA MET A 7 7.44 26.13 10.27
C MET A 7 6.01 26.33 10.79
N ARG A 8 5.18 25.28 10.80
CA ARG A 8 3.87 25.31 11.48
C ARG A 8 4.01 25.64 12.96
N GLY A 9 5.00 25.07 13.65
CA GLY A 9 5.32 25.40 15.04
C GLY A 9 5.66 26.89 15.23
N ARG A 10 6.49 27.46 14.36
CA ARG A 10 6.82 28.91 14.36
C ARG A 10 5.57 29.77 14.13
N VAL A 11 4.71 29.39 13.17
CA VAL A 11 3.43 30.08 12.92
C VAL A 11 2.52 30.03 14.14
N VAL A 12 2.37 28.85 14.77
CA VAL A 12 1.55 28.68 15.99
C VAL A 12 2.10 29.53 17.14
N ALA A 13 3.40 29.50 17.39
CA ALA A 13 4.03 30.31 18.43
C ALA A 13 3.83 31.82 18.19
N ALA A 14 3.91 32.28 16.93
CA ALA A 14 3.63 33.67 16.58
C ALA A 14 2.16 34.05 16.84
N LEU A 15 1.21 33.16 16.57
CA LEU A 15 -0.21 33.36 16.84
C LEU A 15 -0.51 33.39 18.35
N GLU A 16 0.13 32.52 19.13
CA GLU A 16 0.02 32.50 20.59
C GLU A 16 0.57 33.80 21.21
N ALA A 17 1.69 34.30 20.71
CA ALA A 17 2.23 35.60 21.12
C ALA A 17 1.26 36.75 20.77
N MET A 18 0.65 36.73 19.58
CA MET A 18 -0.40 37.70 19.22
C MET A 18 -1.59 37.63 20.18
N ALA A 19 -1.98 36.44 20.64
CA ALA A 19 -3.05 36.29 21.63
C ALA A 19 -2.64 36.83 23.01
N ALA A 20 -1.42 36.55 23.47
CA ALA A 20 -0.89 37.04 24.74
C ALA A 20 -0.79 38.58 24.80
N GLU A 21 -0.54 39.22 23.66
CA GLU A 21 -0.47 40.68 23.53
C GLU A 21 -1.84 41.34 23.28
N GLY A 22 -2.93 40.57 23.23
CA GLY A 22 -4.28 41.07 22.99
C GLY A 22 -4.59 41.42 21.54
N ALA A 23 -3.69 41.11 20.60
CA ALA A 23 -3.93 41.28 19.16
C ALA A 23 -4.86 40.19 18.59
N LEU A 24 -4.96 39.03 19.25
CA LEU A 24 -5.96 37.99 18.99
C LEU A 24 -6.68 37.61 20.31
N PRO A 25 -7.92 37.10 20.25
CA PRO A 25 -8.54 36.50 21.43
C PRO A 25 -7.72 35.30 21.96
N ALA A 26 -7.72 35.10 23.28
CA ALA A 26 -7.13 33.92 23.89
C ALA A 26 -8.00 32.67 23.64
N GLY A 27 -7.36 31.49 23.62
CA GLY A 27 -8.06 30.20 23.50
C GLY A 27 -8.61 29.87 22.11
N LEU A 28 -8.05 30.47 21.05
CA LEU A 28 -8.38 30.09 19.68
C LEU A 28 -7.93 28.66 19.37
N ASP A 29 -8.77 27.92 18.65
CA ASP A 29 -8.40 26.60 18.14
C ASP A 29 -7.43 26.74 16.95
N LEU A 30 -6.21 26.24 17.13
CA LEU A 30 -5.14 26.28 16.13
C LEU A 30 -4.97 24.95 15.38
N ALA A 31 -5.81 23.95 15.62
CA ALA A 31 -5.68 22.62 15.02
C ALA A 31 -5.66 22.67 13.49
N ASN A 32 -6.53 23.51 12.90
CA ASN A 32 -6.69 23.65 11.45
C ASN A 32 -5.70 24.62 10.78
N VAL A 33 -4.77 25.21 11.55
CA VAL A 33 -3.67 26.01 10.98
C VAL A 33 -2.69 25.06 10.29
N ALA A 34 -2.49 25.30 9.00
CA ALA A 34 -1.61 24.52 8.15
C ALA A 34 -0.50 25.40 7.56
N VAL A 35 0.64 24.77 7.29
CA VAL A 35 1.74 25.30 6.48
C VAL A 35 2.03 24.26 5.40
N GLU A 36 1.88 24.65 4.14
CA GLU A 36 1.91 23.74 2.99
C GLU A 36 2.64 24.40 1.81
N PRO A 37 3.11 23.63 0.81
CA PRO A 37 3.60 24.20 -0.44
C PRO A 37 2.50 25.07 -1.09
N PRO A 38 2.83 26.25 -1.64
CA PRO A 38 1.87 27.03 -2.37
C PRO A 38 1.47 26.32 -3.67
N ARG A 39 0.24 26.58 -4.15
CA ARG A 39 -0.23 26.04 -5.44
C ARG A 39 0.59 26.53 -6.63
N ASP A 40 1.08 27.76 -6.54
CA ASP A 40 1.95 28.38 -7.53
C ASP A 40 3.33 28.58 -6.90
N PRO A 41 4.39 27.94 -7.41
CA PRO A 41 5.75 28.13 -6.91
C PRO A 41 6.24 29.58 -6.95
N ALA A 42 5.64 30.44 -7.78
CA ALA A 42 5.95 31.88 -7.79
C ALA A 42 5.58 32.56 -6.46
N HIS A 43 4.67 31.99 -5.69
CA HIS A 43 4.23 32.49 -4.39
C HIS A 43 5.18 32.12 -3.22
N GLY A 44 6.39 31.65 -3.49
CA GLY A 44 7.37 31.32 -2.45
C GLY A 44 7.46 29.82 -2.19
N ASP A 45 7.98 29.46 -1.02
CA ASP A 45 8.30 28.07 -0.68
C ASP A 45 7.22 27.43 0.21
N MET A 46 6.51 28.24 1.00
CA MET A 46 5.42 27.79 1.87
C MET A 46 4.28 28.81 1.89
N ALA A 47 3.08 28.35 2.22
CA ALA A 47 1.94 29.20 2.51
C ALA A 47 1.20 28.72 3.75
N THR A 48 0.68 29.65 4.55
CA THR A 48 -0.21 29.33 5.68
C THR A 48 -1.61 29.87 5.49
N ASN A 49 -2.59 29.06 5.88
CA ASN A 49 -4.02 29.41 5.92
C ASN A 49 -4.44 30.05 7.25
N ALA A 50 -3.52 30.28 8.19
CA ALA A 50 -3.80 30.67 9.57
C ALA A 50 -4.84 31.81 9.69
N ALA A 51 -4.61 32.90 8.96
CA ALA A 51 -5.49 34.06 8.97
C ALA A 51 -6.92 33.74 8.50
N MET A 52 -7.07 32.86 7.51
CA MET A 52 -8.38 32.44 6.98
C MET A 52 -9.15 31.59 8.00
N VAL A 53 -8.45 30.69 8.68
CA VAL A 53 -9.02 29.80 9.71
C VAL A 53 -9.46 30.59 10.93
N LEU A 54 -8.65 31.57 11.35
CA LEU A 54 -8.84 32.27 12.62
C LEU A 54 -9.70 33.53 12.54
N ALA A 55 -9.93 34.09 11.35
CA ALA A 55 -10.68 35.33 11.17
C ALA A 55 -12.07 35.33 11.84
N LYS A 56 -12.89 34.30 11.57
CA LYS A 56 -14.25 34.22 12.10
C LYS A 56 -14.26 34.03 13.63
N PRO A 57 -13.53 33.06 14.22
CA PRO A 57 -13.41 32.94 15.68
C PRO A 57 -12.83 34.20 16.35
N ALA A 58 -11.90 34.89 15.70
CA ALA A 58 -11.28 36.09 16.24
C ALA A 58 -12.15 37.35 16.10
N GLY A 59 -13.22 37.33 15.29
CA GLY A 59 -14.01 38.51 14.97
C GLY A 59 -13.24 39.58 14.17
N GLN A 60 -12.17 39.18 13.46
CA GLN A 60 -11.27 40.07 12.74
C GLN A 60 -11.26 39.79 11.23
N LYS A 61 -10.79 40.75 10.42
CA LYS A 61 -10.61 40.51 8.99
C LYS A 61 -9.39 39.61 8.78
N PRO A 62 -9.46 38.58 7.92
CA PRO A 62 -8.34 37.67 7.71
C PRO A 62 -7.06 38.39 7.28
N ARG A 63 -7.17 39.42 6.43
CA ARG A 63 -6.03 40.23 5.99
C ARG A 63 -5.32 40.95 7.14
N ASP A 64 -6.04 41.40 8.16
CA ASP A 64 -5.45 42.11 9.30
C ASP A 64 -4.64 41.12 10.16
N ILE A 65 -5.18 39.92 10.39
CA ILE A 65 -4.45 38.82 11.05
C ILE A 65 -3.20 38.45 10.24
N ALA A 66 -3.34 38.30 8.92
CA ALA A 66 -2.25 37.92 8.04
C ALA A 66 -1.11 38.95 8.05
N GLN A 67 -1.43 40.25 8.05
CA GLN A 67 -0.44 41.32 8.12
C GLN A 67 0.29 41.36 9.46
N ALA A 68 -0.43 41.15 10.57
CA ALA A 68 0.19 41.08 11.89
C ALA A 68 1.11 39.86 12.02
N LEU A 69 0.67 38.70 11.52
CA LEU A 69 1.46 37.48 11.49
C LEU A 69 2.70 37.63 10.58
N ALA A 70 2.54 38.24 9.39
CA ALA A 70 3.63 38.47 8.45
C ALA A 70 4.79 39.27 9.07
N ARG A 71 4.47 40.32 9.86
CA ARG A 71 5.50 41.12 10.53
C ARG A 71 6.34 40.29 11.51
N ARG A 72 5.71 39.40 12.27
CA ARG A 72 6.43 38.54 13.22
C ARG A 72 7.28 37.50 12.52
N LEU A 73 6.74 36.88 11.48
CA LEU A 73 7.48 35.87 10.73
C LEU A 73 8.63 36.49 9.95
N ALA A 74 8.54 37.76 9.54
CA ALA A 74 9.66 38.46 8.91
C ALA A 74 10.85 38.72 9.84
N ASP A 75 10.66 38.65 11.17
CA ASP A 75 11.76 38.74 12.16
C ASP A 75 12.42 37.36 12.41
N ASP A 76 11.90 36.28 11.82
CA ASP A 76 12.43 34.93 11.94
C ASP A 76 13.59 34.71 10.96
N SER A 77 14.73 34.21 11.45
CA SER A 77 15.91 33.97 10.61
C SER A 77 15.71 32.95 9.49
N ASP A 78 14.71 32.06 9.62
CA ASP A 78 14.40 31.05 8.60
C ASP A 78 13.52 31.62 7.47
N VAL A 79 13.00 32.84 7.62
CA VAL A 79 12.05 33.46 6.68
C VAL A 79 12.73 34.66 6.01
N GLU A 80 12.91 34.58 4.69
CA GLU A 80 13.41 35.69 3.89
C GLU A 80 12.33 36.74 3.65
N THR A 81 11.12 36.30 3.26
CA THR A 81 9.97 37.19 3.09
C THR A 81 8.67 36.53 3.55
N ALA A 82 7.77 37.35 4.10
CA ALA A 82 6.42 36.96 4.47
C ALA A 82 5.41 37.92 3.83
N GLU A 83 4.69 37.47 2.80
CA GLU A 83 3.84 38.29 1.95
C GLU A 83 2.36 37.89 2.02
N VAL A 84 1.49 38.87 2.29
CA VAL A 84 0.05 38.63 2.35
C VAL A 84 -0.54 38.62 0.94
N ALA A 85 -1.17 37.51 0.57
CA ALA A 85 -1.85 37.30 -0.70
C ALA A 85 -3.38 37.25 -0.55
N GLY A 86 -4.07 37.87 -1.51
CA GLY A 86 -5.53 37.83 -1.63
C GLY A 86 -6.27 38.25 -0.34
N PRO A 87 -7.24 37.44 0.15
CA PRO A 87 -8.06 37.77 1.30
C PRO A 87 -7.34 37.59 2.65
N GLY A 88 -6.18 36.92 2.70
CA GLY A 88 -5.49 36.60 3.95
C GLY A 88 -4.65 35.32 3.92
N PHE A 89 -4.22 34.85 2.75
CA PHE A 89 -3.15 33.84 2.70
C PHE A 89 -1.82 34.52 3.02
N LEU A 90 -0.91 33.81 3.68
CA LEU A 90 0.42 34.31 3.95
C LEU A 90 1.45 33.39 3.29
N ASN A 91 2.11 33.93 2.28
CA ASN A 91 3.16 33.29 1.50
C ASN A 91 4.51 33.55 2.16
N LEU A 92 5.36 32.53 2.25
CA LEU A 92 6.66 32.58 2.88
C LEU A 92 7.73 32.16 1.87
N ARG A 93 8.78 32.98 1.75
CA ARG A 93 10.04 32.59 1.13
C ARG A 93 11.04 32.29 2.25
N LEU A 94 11.72 31.15 2.17
CA LEU A 94 12.64 30.71 3.22
C LEU A 94 14.05 31.17 2.92
N ALA A 95 14.80 31.47 3.98
CA ALA A 95 16.22 31.82 3.85
C ALA A 95 17.01 30.65 3.23
N PRO A 96 18.01 30.91 2.36
CA PRO A 96 18.78 29.86 1.69
C PRO A 96 19.35 28.78 2.63
N ALA A 97 19.86 29.19 3.79
CA ALA A 97 20.44 28.29 4.80
C ALA A 97 19.46 27.21 5.32
N VAL A 98 18.14 27.45 5.21
CA VAL A 98 17.13 26.45 5.57
C VAL A 98 17.22 25.21 4.68
N TRP A 99 17.61 25.36 3.42
CA TRP A 99 17.74 24.24 2.49
C TRP A 99 19.00 23.41 2.76
N ASP A 100 20.07 24.05 3.19
CA ASP A 100 21.27 23.38 3.69
C ASP A 100 20.95 22.55 4.95
N ASP A 101 20.16 23.12 5.88
CA ASP A 101 19.68 22.43 7.07
C ASP A 101 18.83 21.20 6.75
N VAL A 102 18.01 21.23 5.69
CA VAL A 102 17.22 20.07 5.25
C VAL A 102 18.15 18.93 4.86
N VAL A 103 19.16 19.21 4.04
CA VAL A 103 20.15 18.20 3.64
C VAL A 103 20.88 17.67 4.87
N ALA A 104 21.33 18.55 5.76
CA ALA A 104 21.99 18.15 7.01
C ALA A 104 21.09 17.27 7.90
N GLU A 105 19.80 17.58 8.05
CA GLU A 105 18.85 16.75 8.82
C GLU A 105 18.69 15.36 8.19
N ILE A 106 18.59 15.27 6.87
CA ILE A 106 18.49 13.99 6.16
C ILE A 106 19.71 13.12 6.43
N LEU A 107 20.91 13.71 6.34
CA LEU A 107 22.15 12.98 6.59
C LEU A 107 22.30 12.55 8.05
N ALA A 108 21.90 13.41 8.98
CA ALA A 108 21.95 13.10 10.40
C ALA A 108 20.97 11.98 10.80
N ARG A 109 19.80 11.91 10.14
CA ARG A 109 18.76 10.91 10.43
C ARG A 109 18.90 9.63 9.61
N GLY A 110 19.55 9.69 8.44
CA GLY A 110 19.66 8.58 7.50
C GLY A 110 18.29 7.96 7.20
N ASP A 111 18.19 6.63 7.31
CA ASP A 111 16.98 5.85 7.03
C ASP A 111 15.77 6.22 7.93
N ALA A 112 16.02 6.93 9.04
CA ALA A 112 14.96 7.43 9.91
C ALA A 112 14.34 8.75 9.42
N TYR A 113 14.89 9.42 8.39
CA TYR A 113 14.31 10.62 7.82
C TYR A 113 13.03 10.29 7.03
N GLY A 114 11.91 10.90 7.41
CA GLY A 114 10.61 10.62 6.80
C GLY A 114 9.71 9.74 7.65
N ARG A 115 10.28 8.90 8.54
CA ARG A 115 9.49 8.14 9.52
C ARG A 115 8.69 9.10 10.40
N SER A 116 7.43 8.75 10.64
CA SER A 116 6.52 9.51 11.50
C SER A 116 5.91 8.63 12.59
N ASP A 117 5.38 9.30 13.62
CA ASP A 117 4.66 8.73 14.74
C ASP A 117 3.13 8.89 14.55
N LEU A 118 2.70 9.11 13.32
CA LEU A 118 1.30 9.38 12.98
C LEU A 118 0.37 8.25 13.43
N GLY A 119 0.81 7.00 13.29
CA GLY A 119 0.06 5.83 13.72
C GLY A 119 -0.04 5.68 15.23
N GLN A 120 0.83 6.33 16.01
CA GLN A 120 0.85 6.28 17.48
C GLN A 120 0.83 4.85 18.07
N GLY A 121 1.39 3.87 17.36
CA GLY A 121 1.38 2.47 17.77
C GLY A 121 0.02 1.77 17.62
N ARG A 122 -0.96 2.40 16.95
CA ARG A 122 -2.25 1.76 16.64
C ARG A 122 -2.02 0.47 15.86
N ARG A 123 -2.70 -0.59 16.27
CA ARG A 123 -2.60 -1.93 15.70
C ARG A 123 -3.50 -2.02 14.48
N VAL A 124 -2.93 -2.32 13.32
CA VAL A 124 -3.68 -2.45 12.06
C VAL A 124 -3.50 -3.82 11.44
N ASN A 125 -4.60 -4.45 11.04
CA ASN A 125 -4.58 -5.66 10.23
C ASN A 125 -4.70 -5.28 8.76
N VAL A 126 -3.74 -5.69 7.93
CA VAL A 126 -3.79 -5.54 6.48
C VAL A 126 -3.93 -6.93 5.88
N GLU A 127 -5.14 -7.27 5.45
CA GLU A 127 -5.42 -8.51 4.73
C GLU A 127 -5.33 -8.31 3.23
N TYR A 128 -4.62 -9.19 2.54
CA TYR A 128 -4.48 -9.13 1.10
C TYR A 128 -4.15 -10.49 0.48
N VAL A 129 -4.35 -10.57 -0.85
CA VAL A 129 -4.26 -11.79 -1.68
C VAL A 129 -5.41 -12.75 -1.42
N SER A 130 -5.49 -13.34 -0.21
CA SER A 130 -6.55 -14.26 0.26
C SER A 130 -7.15 -15.18 -0.82
N ALA A 131 -6.29 -15.68 -1.72
CA ALA A 131 -6.71 -16.51 -2.84
C ALA A 131 -6.98 -17.94 -2.36
N ASN A 132 -7.93 -18.60 -3.00
CA ASN A 132 -8.25 -20.00 -2.70
C ASN A 132 -7.00 -20.86 -2.96
N PRO A 133 -6.69 -21.85 -2.10
CA PRO A 133 -5.49 -22.66 -2.21
C PRO A 133 -5.66 -23.77 -3.26
N THR A 134 -6.05 -23.40 -4.48
CA THR A 134 -6.41 -24.33 -5.57
C THR A 134 -5.44 -24.27 -6.75
N GLY A 135 -4.45 -23.38 -6.71
CA GLY A 135 -3.45 -23.26 -7.76
C GLY A 135 -2.48 -22.09 -7.53
N PRO A 136 -1.59 -21.82 -8.51
CA PRO A 136 -0.65 -20.70 -8.45
C PRO A 136 -1.37 -19.36 -8.45
N LEU A 137 -0.70 -18.33 -7.90
CA LEU A 137 -1.21 -16.96 -7.96
C LEU A 137 -1.16 -16.46 -9.40
N HIS A 138 -2.13 -15.63 -9.81
CA HIS A 138 -2.19 -15.02 -11.14
C HIS A 138 -2.00 -13.51 -11.08
N VAL A 139 -1.85 -12.85 -12.23
CA VAL A 139 -1.56 -11.41 -12.31
C VAL A 139 -2.54 -10.53 -11.50
N GLY A 140 -3.82 -10.89 -11.44
CA GLY A 140 -4.80 -10.22 -10.57
C GLY A 140 -4.42 -10.25 -9.08
N HIS A 141 -3.98 -11.40 -8.58
CA HIS A 141 -3.45 -11.56 -7.22
C HIS A 141 -2.14 -10.80 -7.04
N THR A 142 -1.27 -10.75 -8.07
CA THR A 142 0.00 -10.01 -8.01
C THR A 142 -0.21 -8.55 -7.67
N ARG A 143 -1.19 -7.88 -8.28
CA ARG A 143 -1.47 -6.47 -7.98
C ARG A 143 -1.94 -6.28 -6.54
N GLY A 144 -2.83 -7.14 -6.06
CA GLY A 144 -3.28 -7.16 -4.66
C GLY A 144 -2.12 -7.40 -3.69
N ALA A 145 -1.23 -8.34 -4.03
CA ALA A 145 -0.03 -8.68 -3.26
C ALA A 145 0.90 -7.47 -3.09
N VAL A 146 1.23 -6.81 -4.21
CA VAL A 146 2.13 -5.64 -4.22
C VAL A 146 1.49 -4.45 -3.49
N PHE A 147 0.21 -4.17 -3.77
CA PHE A 147 -0.48 -3.05 -3.12
C PHE A 147 -0.60 -3.25 -1.61
N GLY A 148 -1.04 -4.43 -1.16
CA GLY A 148 -1.23 -4.74 0.26
C GLY A 148 0.09 -4.69 1.02
N ASP A 149 1.15 -5.27 0.47
CA ASP A 149 2.47 -5.25 1.10
C ASP A 149 3.10 -3.84 1.14
N ALA A 150 2.96 -3.04 0.07
CA ALA A 150 3.45 -1.66 0.07
C ALA A 150 2.64 -0.76 1.03
N LEU A 151 1.33 -0.98 1.15
CA LEU A 151 0.50 -0.29 2.13
C LEU A 151 0.89 -0.67 3.56
N ALA A 152 1.09 -1.96 3.84
CA ALA A 152 1.55 -2.44 5.13
C ALA A 152 2.91 -1.82 5.51
N SER A 153 3.86 -1.77 4.57
CA SER A 153 5.17 -1.16 4.78
C SER A 153 5.10 0.35 4.98
N LEU A 154 4.19 1.04 4.27
CA LEU A 154 3.95 2.47 4.45
C LEU A 154 3.37 2.80 5.83
N LEU A 155 2.41 1.99 6.31
CA LEU A 155 1.81 2.17 7.63
C LEU A 155 2.83 1.89 8.75
N ASP A 156 3.66 0.86 8.63
CA ASP A 156 4.78 0.61 9.56
C ASP A 156 5.74 1.81 9.59
N TYR A 157 6.11 2.31 8.42
CA TYR A 157 7.00 3.46 8.30
C TYR A 157 6.40 4.75 8.91
N ALA A 158 5.08 4.86 8.98
CA ALA A 158 4.33 5.97 9.56
C ALA A 158 3.87 5.72 11.02
N GLY A 159 4.33 4.62 11.65
CA GLY A 159 4.20 4.40 13.10
C GLY A 159 2.99 3.56 13.54
N TRP A 160 2.39 2.78 12.65
CA TRP A 160 1.41 1.75 13.03
C TRP A 160 2.10 0.43 13.41
N GLU A 161 1.45 -0.36 14.28
CA GLU A 161 1.81 -1.76 14.50
C GLU A 161 1.05 -2.65 13.51
N VAL A 162 1.72 -3.04 12.42
CA VAL A 162 1.08 -3.69 11.28
C VAL A 162 1.13 -5.22 11.40
N THR A 163 0.02 -5.89 11.07
CA THR A 163 -0.02 -7.34 10.80
C THR A 163 -0.47 -7.60 9.37
N ARG A 164 0.37 -8.26 8.57
CA ARG A 164 0.06 -8.77 7.23
C ARG A 164 -0.63 -10.12 7.37
N GLU A 165 -1.87 -10.22 6.90
CA GLU A 165 -2.68 -11.44 7.05
C GLU A 165 -3.16 -11.99 5.71
N TYR A 166 -3.13 -13.31 5.58
CA TYR A 166 -3.67 -14.05 4.45
C TYR A 166 -4.81 -14.94 4.94
N TYR A 167 -6.02 -14.74 4.40
CA TYR A 167 -7.14 -15.63 4.67
C TYR A 167 -7.15 -16.81 3.68
N ILE A 168 -7.15 -18.03 4.20
CA ILE A 168 -7.17 -19.27 3.43
C ILE A 168 -8.62 -19.76 3.35
N ASN A 169 -9.18 -19.71 2.15
CA ASN A 169 -10.51 -20.28 1.86
C ASN A 169 -10.42 -21.80 1.63
N ASP A 170 -10.15 -22.56 2.69
CA ASP A 170 -10.04 -24.02 2.72
C ASP A 170 -11.31 -24.73 3.26
N GLY A 171 -12.37 -23.95 3.50
CA GLY A 171 -13.67 -24.45 3.98
C GLY A 171 -14.60 -24.97 2.88
N GLY A 172 -14.45 -24.49 1.64
CA GLY A 172 -15.39 -24.73 0.55
C GLY A 172 -15.23 -26.03 -0.24
N ALA A 173 -16.12 -26.28 -1.20
CA ALA A 173 -16.09 -27.48 -2.07
C ALA A 173 -14.93 -27.50 -3.09
N GLN A 174 -14.31 -26.34 -3.37
CA GLN A 174 -13.21 -26.25 -4.34
C GLN A 174 -11.97 -27.04 -3.93
N VAL A 175 -11.70 -27.18 -2.62
CA VAL A 175 -10.58 -28.01 -2.14
C VAL A 175 -10.85 -29.51 -2.32
N ASP A 176 -12.11 -29.94 -2.37
CA ASP A 176 -12.43 -31.33 -2.73
C ASP A 176 -12.18 -31.56 -4.23
N VAL A 177 -12.49 -30.59 -5.09
CA VAL A 177 -12.15 -30.63 -6.52
C VAL A 177 -10.64 -30.67 -6.74
N LEU A 178 -9.88 -29.89 -5.96
CA LEU A 178 -8.42 -29.96 -5.95
C LEU A 178 -7.92 -31.35 -5.54
N ALA A 179 -8.47 -31.92 -4.46
CA ALA A 179 -8.10 -33.25 -4.01
C ALA A 179 -8.31 -34.31 -5.11
N ARG A 180 -9.47 -34.29 -5.79
CA ARG A 180 -9.76 -35.16 -6.93
C ARG A 180 -8.77 -34.94 -8.08
N SER A 181 -8.40 -33.69 -8.37
CA SER A 181 -7.43 -33.37 -9.43
C SER A 181 -6.01 -33.87 -9.11
N VAL A 182 -5.59 -33.77 -7.84
CA VAL A 182 -4.32 -34.35 -7.37
C VAL A 182 -4.36 -35.88 -7.40
N TYR A 183 -5.49 -36.49 -7.05
CA TYR A 183 -5.66 -37.94 -7.17
C TYR A 183 -5.51 -38.42 -8.62
N LEU A 184 -6.06 -37.70 -9.60
CA LEU A 184 -5.81 -37.99 -11.02
C LEU A 184 -4.32 -37.91 -11.38
N ARG A 185 -3.59 -36.90 -10.91
CA ARG A 185 -2.12 -36.80 -11.09
C ARG A 185 -1.36 -37.92 -10.38
N TYR A 186 -1.87 -38.42 -9.25
CA TYR A 186 -1.32 -39.59 -8.56
C TYR A 186 -1.50 -40.89 -9.36
N LEU A 187 -2.65 -41.07 -10.03
CA LEU A 187 -2.87 -42.20 -10.95
C LEU A 187 -1.97 -42.10 -12.18
N GLU A 188 -1.82 -40.91 -12.75
CA GLU A 188 -0.89 -40.64 -13.85
C GLU A 188 0.57 -40.95 -13.46
N ALA A 189 0.98 -40.60 -12.23
CA ALA A 189 2.29 -40.95 -11.70
C ALA A 189 2.51 -42.48 -11.54
N HIS A 190 1.44 -43.27 -11.50
CA HIS A 190 1.47 -44.74 -11.58
C HIS A 190 1.42 -45.29 -13.00
N GLY A 191 1.46 -44.42 -14.02
CA GLY A 191 1.41 -44.80 -15.42
C GLY A 191 0.00 -45.15 -15.91
N GLN A 192 -1.04 -44.79 -15.16
CA GLN A 192 -2.42 -44.93 -15.63
C GLN A 192 -2.78 -43.77 -16.56
N GLU A 193 -3.54 -44.06 -17.60
CA GLU A 193 -4.14 -43.04 -18.46
C GLU A 193 -5.31 -42.39 -17.72
N VAL A 194 -5.27 -41.06 -17.60
CA VAL A 194 -6.29 -40.28 -16.87
C VAL A 194 -6.91 -39.22 -17.77
N ALA A 195 -8.21 -38.99 -17.60
CA ALA A 195 -8.91 -37.88 -18.22
C ALA A 195 -9.29 -36.86 -17.14
N PHE A 196 -9.03 -35.58 -17.42
CA PHE A 196 -9.47 -34.48 -16.58
C PHE A 196 -10.85 -34.03 -17.06
N GLU A 197 -11.88 -34.33 -16.27
CA GLU A 197 -13.24 -33.89 -16.58
C GLU A 197 -13.39 -32.37 -16.42
N ASP A 198 -14.38 -31.81 -17.11
CA ASP A 198 -14.73 -30.40 -17.00
C ASP A 198 -15.02 -30.03 -15.54
N GLY A 199 -14.36 -28.98 -15.07
CA GLY A 199 -14.47 -28.50 -13.68
C GLY A 199 -13.38 -29.03 -12.73
N THR A 200 -12.50 -29.94 -13.17
CA THR A 200 -11.26 -30.28 -12.46
C THR A 200 -10.14 -29.26 -12.73
N TYR A 201 -9.01 -29.40 -12.04
CA TYR A 201 -7.82 -28.58 -12.24
C TYR A 201 -6.75 -29.36 -13.02
N PRO A 202 -6.60 -29.14 -14.33
CA PRO A 202 -5.68 -29.93 -15.16
C PRO A 202 -4.26 -29.36 -15.23
N GLY A 203 -3.93 -28.27 -14.53
CA GLY A 203 -2.67 -27.55 -14.73
C GLY A 203 -1.42 -28.38 -14.37
N ASP A 204 -0.30 -28.08 -15.05
CA ASP A 204 0.97 -28.78 -14.88
C ASP A 204 1.55 -28.61 -13.46
N TYR A 205 1.14 -27.56 -12.76
CA TYR A 205 1.53 -27.31 -11.37
C TYR A 205 1.12 -28.44 -10.39
N LEU A 206 0.17 -29.31 -10.77
CA LEU A 206 -0.23 -30.47 -9.95
C LEU A 206 0.56 -31.76 -10.27
N VAL A 207 1.36 -31.79 -11.34
CA VAL A 207 2.11 -33.01 -11.73
C VAL A 207 3.06 -33.44 -10.62
N GLU A 208 3.86 -32.52 -10.10
CA GLU A 208 4.79 -32.81 -8.99
C GLU A 208 4.06 -33.13 -7.69
N VAL A 209 2.85 -32.57 -7.49
CA VAL A 209 2.03 -32.86 -6.30
C VAL A 209 1.50 -34.30 -6.35
N GLY A 210 1.04 -34.77 -7.52
CA GLY A 210 0.64 -36.17 -7.71
C GLY A 210 1.79 -37.15 -7.52
N ARG A 211 3.00 -36.80 -8.00
CA ARG A 211 4.23 -37.58 -7.77
C ARG A 211 4.59 -37.62 -6.27
N ALA A 212 4.56 -36.48 -5.59
CA ALA A 212 4.82 -36.41 -4.16
C ALA A 212 3.77 -37.19 -3.33
N LEU A 213 2.50 -37.21 -3.77
CA LEU A 213 1.48 -38.05 -3.14
C LEU A 213 1.82 -39.54 -3.31
N LYS A 214 2.20 -39.97 -4.52
CA LYS A 214 2.66 -41.34 -4.78
C LYS A 214 3.85 -41.72 -3.89
N ASP A 215 4.83 -40.85 -3.77
CA ASP A 215 5.99 -41.10 -2.92
C ASP A 215 5.61 -41.23 -1.43
N LYS A 216 4.58 -40.49 -1.00
CA LYS A 216 4.08 -40.52 0.39
C LYS A 216 3.27 -41.78 0.71
N VAL A 217 2.37 -42.20 -0.18
CA VAL A 217 1.38 -43.26 0.12
C VAL A 217 1.57 -44.56 -0.68
N GLY A 218 2.54 -44.61 -1.59
CA GLY A 218 2.76 -45.76 -2.47
C GLY A 218 1.54 -46.01 -3.37
N ASP A 219 1.06 -47.25 -3.38
CA ASP A 219 -0.10 -47.72 -4.13
C ASP A 219 -1.39 -47.80 -3.29
N ALA A 220 -1.38 -47.31 -2.05
CA ALA A 220 -2.44 -47.52 -1.06
C ALA A 220 -3.84 -47.06 -1.52
N TYR A 221 -3.90 -46.06 -2.40
CA TYR A 221 -5.16 -45.51 -2.92
C TYR A 221 -5.56 -46.07 -4.29
N LEU A 222 -4.76 -46.92 -4.93
CA LEU A 222 -5.13 -47.54 -6.19
C LEU A 222 -6.40 -48.40 -6.03
N ASP A 223 -7.31 -48.26 -7.00
CA ASP A 223 -8.59 -48.98 -7.06
C ASP A 223 -9.47 -48.82 -5.80
N LYS A 224 -9.25 -47.75 -5.02
CA LYS A 224 -10.06 -47.42 -3.84
C LYS A 224 -11.12 -46.39 -4.17
N GLY A 225 -12.28 -46.52 -3.52
CA GLY A 225 -13.33 -45.51 -3.55
C GLY A 225 -12.90 -44.19 -2.88
N GLU A 226 -13.53 -43.09 -3.31
CA GLU A 226 -13.24 -41.72 -2.86
C GLU A 226 -13.21 -41.55 -1.34
N GLN A 227 -14.07 -42.27 -0.62
CA GLN A 227 -14.14 -42.23 0.84
C GLN A 227 -12.86 -42.63 1.56
N TYR A 228 -11.94 -43.35 0.90
CA TYR A 228 -10.70 -43.83 1.51
C TYR A 228 -9.54 -42.85 1.38
N TRP A 229 -9.61 -41.89 0.46
CA TRP A 229 -8.48 -40.99 0.18
C TRP A 229 -8.85 -39.51 0.18
N LEU A 230 -10.12 -39.13 -0.01
CA LEU A 230 -10.50 -37.72 -0.21
C LEU A 230 -10.04 -36.82 0.94
N GLY A 231 -10.26 -37.22 2.19
CA GLY A 231 -9.89 -36.42 3.36
C GLY A 231 -8.38 -36.17 3.44
N GLU A 232 -7.58 -37.24 3.33
CA GLU A 232 -6.11 -37.14 3.41
C GLU A 232 -5.50 -36.43 2.20
N VAL A 233 -6.02 -36.71 0.99
CA VAL A 233 -5.58 -36.05 -0.24
C VAL A 233 -5.97 -34.58 -0.24
N ARG A 234 -7.13 -34.20 0.31
CA ARG A 234 -7.52 -32.79 0.50
C ARG A 234 -6.54 -32.05 1.38
N GLU A 235 -6.18 -32.60 2.54
CA GLU A 235 -5.21 -31.96 3.43
C GLU A 235 -3.82 -31.87 2.78
N PHE A 236 -3.39 -32.94 2.12
CA PHE A 236 -2.11 -32.97 1.39
C PHE A 236 -2.06 -31.94 0.26
N ALA A 237 -3.09 -31.90 -0.59
CA ALA A 237 -3.17 -31.01 -1.74
C ALA A 237 -3.27 -29.54 -1.30
N THR A 238 -4.08 -29.25 -0.28
CA THR A 238 -4.21 -27.89 0.27
C THR A 238 -2.88 -27.39 0.84
N ALA A 239 -2.17 -28.24 1.59
CA ALA A 239 -0.83 -27.89 2.10
C ALA A 239 0.15 -27.61 0.95
N ALA A 240 0.19 -28.48 -0.07
CA ALA A 240 1.06 -28.28 -1.24
C ALA A 240 0.75 -26.99 -2.02
N MET A 241 -0.53 -26.63 -2.17
CA MET A 241 -0.91 -25.36 -2.81
C MET A 241 -0.57 -24.15 -1.96
N LEU A 242 -0.70 -24.23 -0.64
CA LEU A 242 -0.25 -23.17 0.26
C LEU A 242 1.27 -22.97 0.20
N ASP A 243 2.05 -24.05 0.11
CA ASP A 243 3.50 -23.97 -0.07
C ASP A 243 3.87 -23.29 -1.40
N LEU A 244 3.16 -23.62 -2.49
CA LEU A 244 3.29 -22.96 -3.79
C LEU A 244 2.97 -21.46 -3.69
N ILE A 245 1.87 -21.10 -3.04
CA ILE A 245 1.46 -19.69 -2.84
C ILE A 245 2.51 -18.94 -2.02
N ARG A 246 3.02 -19.53 -0.93
CA ARG A 246 4.10 -18.94 -0.13
C ARG A 246 5.35 -18.70 -0.95
N ALA A 247 5.74 -19.67 -1.78
CA ALA A 247 6.89 -19.54 -2.67
C ALA A 247 6.69 -18.42 -3.70
N ASP A 248 5.48 -18.28 -4.27
CA ASP A 248 5.11 -17.21 -5.19
C ASP A 248 5.15 -15.82 -4.53
N LEU A 249 4.61 -15.67 -3.33
CA LEU A 249 4.71 -14.43 -2.57
C LEU A 249 6.17 -14.08 -2.23
N ALA A 250 6.95 -15.06 -1.77
CA ALA A 250 8.37 -14.85 -1.45
C ALA A 250 9.18 -14.39 -2.66
N ALA A 251 8.81 -14.79 -3.87
CA ALA A 251 9.49 -14.40 -5.10
C ALA A 251 9.33 -12.92 -5.46
N ILE A 252 8.26 -12.28 -5.00
CA ILE A 252 8.07 -10.83 -5.07
C ILE A 252 8.39 -10.15 -3.74
N GLY A 253 9.12 -10.81 -2.85
CA GLY A 253 9.53 -10.26 -1.55
C GLY A 253 8.37 -10.04 -0.57
N VAL A 254 7.21 -10.69 -0.77
CA VAL A 254 6.06 -10.58 0.13
C VAL A 254 6.12 -11.70 1.17
N THR A 255 6.03 -11.33 2.44
CA THR A 255 5.91 -12.26 3.58
C THR A 255 4.69 -11.89 4.41
N MET A 256 3.91 -12.90 4.81
CA MET A 256 2.73 -12.71 5.66
C MET A 256 3.08 -13.06 7.11
N ASP A 257 2.60 -12.26 8.05
CA ASP A 257 2.78 -12.50 9.48
C ASP A 257 1.84 -13.60 9.98
N ARG A 258 0.65 -13.70 9.35
CA ARG A 258 -0.37 -14.68 9.71
C ARG A 258 -1.08 -15.26 8.49
N PHE A 259 -1.35 -16.56 8.57
CA PHE A 259 -2.28 -17.25 7.69
C PHE A 259 -3.47 -17.73 8.54
N PHE A 260 -4.68 -17.34 8.18
CA PHE A 260 -5.90 -17.72 8.88
C PHE A 260 -6.69 -18.73 8.05
N SER A 261 -7.00 -19.90 8.60
CA SER A 261 -7.76 -20.95 7.91
C SER A 261 -9.26 -20.78 8.15
N GLU A 262 -10.05 -20.71 7.08
CA GLU A 262 -11.51 -20.75 7.18
C GLU A 262 -11.99 -22.04 7.86
N LYS A 263 -11.37 -23.19 7.54
CA LYS A 263 -11.68 -24.49 8.16
C LYS A 263 -11.62 -24.43 9.69
N SER A 264 -10.77 -23.57 10.26
CA SER A 264 -10.66 -23.39 11.71
C SER A 264 -11.88 -22.74 12.39
N LEU A 265 -12.80 -22.14 11.61
CA LEU A 265 -14.06 -21.57 12.10
C LEU A 265 -15.16 -22.62 12.25
N TYR A 266 -15.15 -23.65 11.41
CA TYR A 266 -16.20 -24.67 11.42
C TYR A 266 -16.00 -25.66 12.56
N GLY A 267 -17.09 -25.99 13.28
CA GLY A 267 -17.06 -26.96 14.37
C GLY A 267 -16.40 -26.47 15.67
N THR A 268 -15.99 -25.21 15.75
CA THR A 268 -15.33 -24.63 16.93
C THR A 268 -16.24 -23.73 17.78
N GLY A 269 -17.47 -23.47 17.34
CA GLY A 269 -18.40 -22.56 18.02
C GLY A 269 -18.13 -21.08 17.73
N ARG A 270 -17.10 -20.74 16.94
CA ARG A 270 -16.72 -19.35 16.64
C ARG A 270 -17.75 -18.63 15.77
N ILE A 271 -18.32 -19.34 14.78
CA ILE A 271 -19.41 -18.79 13.96
C ILE A 271 -20.63 -18.54 14.83
N GLU A 272 -20.99 -19.51 15.66
CA GLU A 272 -22.11 -19.42 16.59
C GLU A 272 -21.93 -18.26 17.57
N ALA A 273 -20.73 -18.05 18.10
CA ALA A 273 -20.41 -16.96 19.02
C ALA A 273 -20.58 -15.58 18.36
N ALA A 274 -20.04 -15.38 17.15
CA ALA A 274 -20.17 -14.11 16.43
C ALA A 274 -21.64 -13.80 16.08
N ILE A 275 -22.41 -14.81 15.68
CA ILE A 275 -23.85 -14.63 15.40
C ILE A 275 -24.63 -14.38 16.70
N ALA A 276 -24.26 -15.02 17.81
CA ALA A 276 -24.89 -14.79 19.11
C ALA A 276 -24.63 -13.38 19.64
N ASP A 277 -23.45 -12.79 19.39
CA ASP A 277 -23.18 -11.38 19.68
C ASP A 277 -24.14 -10.45 18.94
N LEU A 278 -24.28 -10.64 17.63
CA LEU A 278 -25.23 -9.88 16.80
C LEU A 278 -26.69 -10.08 17.25
N ASP A 279 -27.07 -11.29 17.65
CA ASP A 279 -28.41 -11.60 18.16
C ASP A 279 -28.66 -10.92 19.51
N GLY A 280 -27.67 -10.92 20.41
CA GLY A 280 -27.71 -10.20 21.67
C GLY A 280 -27.89 -8.69 21.50
N LYS A 281 -27.39 -8.14 20.40
CA LYS A 281 -27.61 -6.74 19.95
C LYS A 281 -28.97 -6.51 19.26
N GLY A 282 -29.79 -7.55 19.12
CA GLY A 282 -31.10 -7.48 18.45
C GLY A 282 -31.01 -7.29 16.93
N LEU A 283 -29.86 -7.64 16.33
CA LEU A 283 -29.58 -7.47 14.90
C LEU A 283 -29.89 -8.73 14.09
N ILE A 284 -30.15 -9.86 14.73
CA ILE A 284 -30.63 -11.08 14.06
C ILE A 284 -32.15 -11.19 14.20
N TYR A 285 -32.84 -11.49 13.11
CA TYR A 285 -34.29 -11.66 13.11
C TYR A 285 -34.76 -12.62 12.01
N ARG A 286 -36.03 -13.03 12.07
CA ARG A 286 -36.69 -13.75 10.97
C ARG A 286 -37.49 -12.79 10.11
N GLY A 287 -37.27 -12.85 8.79
CA GLY A 287 -37.98 -12.01 7.85
C GLY A 287 -37.84 -12.48 6.40
N THR A 288 -38.55 -11.81 5.51
CA THR A 288 -38.54 -12.11 4.07
C THR A 288 -37.89 -10.96 3.33
N LEU A 289 -36.92 -11.27 2.46
CA LEU A 289 -36.26 -10.27 1.63
C LEU A 289 -37.15 -9.88 0.45
N GLU A 290 -37.04 -8.62 0.02
CA GLU A 290 -37.61 -8.19 -1.25
C GLU A 290 -36.96 -8.92 -2.43
N PRO A 291 -37.68 -9.06 -3.56
CA PRO A 291 -37.09 -9.63 -4.77
C PRO A 291 -35.85 -8.83 -5.20
N PRO A 292 -34.84 -9.50 -5.79
CA PRO A 292 -33.64 -8.82 -6.28
C PRO A 292 -34.00 -7.68 -7.23
N LYS A 293 -33.31 -6.54 -7.11
CA LYS A 293 -33.43 -5.45 -8.08
C LYS A 293 -32.86 -5.94 -9.42
N GLY A 294 -33.72 -6.13 -10.43
CA GLY A 294 -33.33 -6.58 -11.77
C GLY A 294 -34.12 -7.81 -12.24
N LYS A 295 -33.46 -8.72 -12.96
CA LYS A 295 -34.08 -9.98 -13.40
C LYS A 295 -34.29 -10.87 -12.18
N VAL A 296 -35.55 -11.04 -11.79
CA VAL A 296 -35.96 -12.00 -10.77
C VAL A 296 -35.66 -13.42 -11.32
N PRO A 297 -34.87 -14.24 -10.62
CA PRO A 297 -34.68 -15.63 -10.99
C PRO A 297 -36.03 -16.35 -11.14
N GLU A 298 -36.15 -17.26 -12.10
CA GLU A 298 -37.42 -17.98 -12.34
C GLU A 298 -37.86 -18.82 -11.12
N ASP A 299 -36.90 -19.15 -10.25
CA ASP A 299 -37.04 -19.89 -9.00
C ASP A 299 -37.14 -19.00 -7.74
N TRP A 300 -37.29 -17.68 -7.88
CA TRP A 300 -37.44 -16.80 -6.72
C TRP A 300 -38.84 -16.91 -6.11
N GLU A 301 -38.88 -17.30 -4.84
CA GLU A 301 -40.09 -17.27 -4.01
C GLU A 301 -39.85 -16.51 -2.70
N PRO A 302 -40.83 -15.71 -2.22
CA PRO A 302 -40.75 -15.10 -0.91
C PRO A 302 -40.66 -16.19 0.17
N ARG A 303 -39.54 -16.21 0.89
CA ARG A 303 -39.30 -17.16 1.98
C ARG A 303 -38.78 -16.47 3.22
N GLU A 304 -39.35 -16.85 4.36
CA GLU A 304 -38.85 -16.42 5.66
C GLU A 304 -37.47 -17.03 5.90
N GLN A 305 -36.50 -16.18 6.24
CA GLN A 305 -35.10 -16.51 6.44
C GLN A 305 -34.59 -15.87 7.73
N THR A 306 -33.51 -16.42 8.28
CA THR A 306 -32.77 -15.76 9.36
C THR A 306 -31.85 -14.71 8.74
N LEU A 307 -32.09 -13.45 9.08
CA LEU A 307 -31.46 -12.28 8.50
C LEU A 307 -30.66 -11.53 9.56
N PHE A 308 -29.49 -11.04 9.15
CA PHE A 308 -28.76 -9.99 9.85
C PHE A 308 -29.23 -8.63 9.32
N ARG A 309 -29.67 -7.76 10.24
CA ARG A 309 -30.09 -6.38 10.01
C ARG A 309 -28.90 -5.46 9.68
N SER A 310 -28.18 -5.78 8.62
CA SER A 310 -27.00 -5.03 8.17
C SER A 310 -27.34 -3.63 7.67
N THR A 311 -28.59 -3.37 7.26
CA THR A 311 -29.04 -2.03 6.85
C THR A 311 -28.96 -1.00 7.97
N ALA A 312 -29.07 -1.43 9.24
CA ALA A 312 -28.85 -0.56 10.40
C ALA A 312 -27.41 -0.02 10.49
N HIS A 313 -26.47 -0.66 9.77
CA HIS A 313 -25.05 -0.31 9.72
C HIS A 313 -24.59 0.12 8.30
N GLY A 314 -25.54 0.56 7.46
CA GLY A 314 -25.22 1.18 6.16
C GLY A 314 -25.10 0.22 4.98
N ASP A 315 -25.50 -1.05 5.12
CA ASP A 315 -25.68 -1.96 3.98
C ASP A 315 -26.94 -1.61 3.16
N ASP A 316 -27.00 -2.10 1.92
CA ASP A 316 -28.13 -1.82 1.02
C ASP A 316 -29.36 -2.70 1.30
N VAL A 317 -29.14 -3.95 1.75
CA VAL A 317 -30.18 -4.95 2.03
C VAL A 317 -29.68 -5.87 3.13
N ASP A 318 -30.58 -6.25 4.05
CA ASP A 318 -30.31 -7.21 5.12
C ASP A 318 -29.85 -8.56 4.55
N ARG A 319 -28.93 -9.22 5.26
CA ARG A 319 -28.20 -10.36 4.70
C ARG A 319 -28.66 -11.68 5.31
N PRO A 320 -28.92 -12.72 4.49
CA PRO A 320 -29.21 -14.04 5.02
C PRO A 320 -27.95 -14.66 5.61
N ILE A 321 -28.06 -15.15 6.84
CA ILE A 321 -26.95 -15.80 7.55
C ILE A 321 -27.11 -17.33 7.65
N LYS A 322 -28.33 -17.85 7.44
CA LYS A 322 -28.61 -19.30 7.35
C LYS A 322 -29.28 -19.66 6.03
N LYS A 323 -28.94 -20.83 5.49
CA LYS A 323 -29.61 -21.49 4.36
C LYS A 323 -30.87 -22.22 4.84
N SER A 324 -31.69 -22.67 3.89
CA SER A 324 -32.94 -23.40 4.15
C SER A 324 -32.72 -24.77 4.81
N ASP A 325 -31.56 -25.40 4.60
CA ASP A 325 -31.17 -26.66 5.23
C ASP A 325 -30.63 -26.49 6.67
N GLY A 326 -30.63 -25.25 7.18
CA GLY A 326 -30.13 -24.90 8.51
C GLY A 326 -28.63 -24.63 8.57
N SER A 327 -27.88 -24.92 7.50
CA SER A 327 -26.44 -24.61 7.44
C SER A 327 -26.18 -23.11 7.29
N TRP A 328 -24.97 -22.69 7.64
CA TRP A 328 -24.54 -21.30 7.52
C TRP A 328 -24.38 -20.86 6.05
N THR A 329 -24.67 -19.59 5.74
CA THR A 329 -24.28 -19.00 4.45
C THR A 329 -22.78 -18.69 4.46
N TYR A 330 -22.19 -18.42 3.28
CA TYR A 330 -20.78 -18.00 3.18
C TYR A 330 -20.50 -16.68 3.91
N PHE A 331 -21.53 -15.90 4.23
CA PHE A 331 -21.34 -14.65 4.96
C PHE A 331 -21.14 -14.87 6.47
N ALA A 332 -21.63 -15.97 7.04
CA ALA A 332 -21.43 -16.27 8.45
C ALA A 332 -19.95 -16.51 8.84
N PRO A 333 -19.14 -17.30 8.10
CA PRO A 333 -17.71 -17.40 8.39
C PRO A 333 -17.00 -16.05 8.17
N ASP A 334 -17.39 -15.23 7.19
CA ASP A 334 -16.85 -13.87 7.02
C ASP A 334 -17.07 -12.99 8.26
N ILE A 335 -18.30 -13.03 8.82
CA ILE A 335 -18.66 -12.35 10.09
C ILE A 335 -17.79 -12.88 11.22
N ALA A 336 -17.69 -14.20 11.37
CA ALA A 336 -16.93 -14.84 12.44
C ALA A 336 -15.43 -14.53 12.38
N TYR A 337 -14.89 -14.47 11.16
CA TYR A 337 -13.50 -14.12 10.92
C TYR A 337 -13.21 -12.67 11.30
N HIS A 338 -14.09 -11.73 10.95
CA HIS A 338 -13.95 -10.33 11.35
C HIS A 338 -14.17 -10.13 12.85
N PHE A 339 -15.05 -10.94 13.47
CA PHE A 339 -15.19 -10.98 14.91
C PHE A 339 -13.89 -11.41 15.60
N ASP A 340 -13.22 -12.45 15.10
CA ASP A 340 -11.88 -12.86 15.58
C ASP A 340 -10.83 -11.75 15.42
N LYS A 341 -10.84 -10.99 14.30
CA LYS A 341 -9.95 -9.83 14.15
C LYS A 341 -10.21 -8.77 15.24
N ILE A 342 -11.47 -8.47 15.52
CA ILE A 342 -11.85 -7.49 16.55
C ILE A 342 -11.44 -7.99 17.95
N GLU A 343 -11.70 -9.25 18.28
CA GLU A 343 -11.30 -9.86 19.56
C GLU A 343 -9.77 -9.90 19.75
N ARG A 344 -9.00 -9.96 18.66
CA ARG A 344 -7.53 -9.83 18.68
C ARG A 344 -7.04 -8.41 18.99
N GLY A 345 -7.94 -7.43 19.08
CA GLY A 345 -7.67 -6.06 19.53
C GLY A 345 -6.94 -5.21 18.50
N TYR A 346 -7.32 -5.31 17.22
CA TYR A 346 -6.89 -4.35 16.21
C TYR A 346 -7.72 -3.07 16.28
N ASP A 347 -7.07 -1.92 16.15
CA ASP A 347 -7.69 -0.60 16.13
C ASP A 347 -8.23 -0.22 14.75
N GLU A 348 -7.82 -0.95 13.71
CA GLU A 348 -8.17 -0.70 12.32
C GLU A 348 -7.99 -1.96 11.48
N LEU A 349 -8.94 -2.19 10.56
CA LEU A 349 -8.90 -3.30 9.62
C LEU A 349 -8.84 -2.76 8.19
N ILE A 350 -7.95 -3.31 7.38
CA ILE A 350 -7.82 -3.00 5.97
C ILE A 350 -7.86 -4.31 5.17
N ASP A 351 -8.85 -4.44 4.30
CA ASP A 351 -8.95 -5.58 3.38
C ASP A 351 -8.65 -5.13 1.94
N VAL A 352 -7.77 -5.85 1.25
CA VAL A 352 -7.45 -5.61 -0.17
C VAL A 352 -8.13 -6.66 -1.03
N PHE A 353 -9.17 -6.25 -1.74
CA PHE A 353 -9.97 -7.12 -2.60
C PHE A 353 -9.73 -6.86 -4.09
N GLY A 354 -10.09 -7.84 -4.92
CA GLY A 354 -10.25 -7.65 -6.36
C GLY A 354 -11.48 -6.80 -6.69
N ALA A 355 -11.46 -6.09 -7.82
CA ALA A 355 -12.57 -5.24 -8.26
C ALA A 355 -13.92 -5.98 -8.45
N ASP A 356 -13.88 -7.28 -8.69
CA ASP A 356 -15.02 -8.18 -8.77
C ASP A 356 -15.78 -8.32 -7.44
N HIS A 357 -15.16 -7.98 -6.31
CA HIS A 357 -15.75 -8.03 -4.97
C HIS A 357 -16.34 -6.68 -4.52
N GLY A 358 -16.48 -5.69 -5.41
CA GLY A 358 -17.00 -4.36 -5.06
C GLY A 358 -18.40 -4.38 -4.43
N GLY A 359 -19.26 -5.32 -4.83
CA GLY A 359 -20.60 -5.52 -4.24
C GLY A 359 -20.60 -6.08 -2.80
N TYR A 360 -19.44 -6.56 -2.33
CA TYR A 360 -19.23 -7.14 -1.02
C TYR A 360 -18.78 -6.11 0.04
N VAL A 361 -18.33 -4.93 -0.40
CA VAL A 361 -17.75 -3.90 0.48
C VAL A 361 -18.72 -3.45 1.57
N LYS A 362 -19.95 -3.05 1.19
CA LYS A 362 -20.91 -2.49 2.16
C LYS A 362 -21.33 -3.50 3.23
N ARG A 363 -21.56 -4.77 2.84
CA ARG A 363 -21.96 -5.82 3.79
C ARG A 363 -20.85 -6.12 4.80
N MET A 364 -19.58 -6.13 4.37
CA MET A 364 -18.47 -6.37 5.28
C MET A 364 -18.27 -5.21 6.25
N LYS A 365 -18.36 -3.96 5.76
CA LYS A 365 -18.32 -2.77 6.62
C LYS A 365 -19.46 -2.75 7.62
N ALA A 366 -20.67 -3.14 7.21
CA ALA A 366 -21.82 -3.26 8.10
C ALA A 366 -21.62 -4.35 9.17
N ALA A 367 -21.05 -5.50 8.81
CA ALA A 367 -20.72 -6.56 9.76
C ALA A 367 -19.69 -6.09 10.80
N VAL A 368 -18.58 -5.50 10.36
CA VAL A 368 -17.55 -4.98 11.29
C VAL A 368 -18.10 -3.88 12.18
N SER A 369 -18.88 -2.93 11.63
CA SER A 369 -19.52 -1.88 12.42
C SER A 369 -20.46 -2.45 13.48
N ALA A 370 -21.22 -3.49 13.17
CA ALA A 370 -22.12 -4.14 14.14
C ALA A 370 -21.37 -4.91 15.22
N LEU A 371 -20.32 -5.66 14.84
CA LEU A 371 -19.53 -6.45 15.77
C LEU A 371 -18.70 -5.57 16.74
N SER A 372 -18.20 -4.44 16.26
CA SER A 372 -17.36 -3.51 17.03
C SER A 372 -18.11 -2.32 17.65
N ASP A 373 -19.44 -2.28 17.51
CA ASP A 373 -20.26 -1.13 17.93
C ASP A 373 -19.80 0.22 17.31
N GLY A 374 -19.16 0.15 16.14
CA GLY A 374 -18.62 1.30 15.41
C GLY A 374 -17.23 1.76 15.84
N GLU A 375 -16.60 1.09 16.81
CA GLU A 375 -15.27 1.46 17.33
C GLU A 375 -14.13 1.10 16.37
N VAL A 376 -14.24 -0.03 15.65
CA VAL A 376 -13.19 -0.50 14.73
C VAL A 376 -13.59 -0.21 13.28
N PRO A 377 -12.88 0.69 12.56
CA PRO A 377 -13.14 0.94 11.16
C PRO A 377 -12.64 -0.22 10.29
N LEU A 378 -13.42 -0.56 9.25
CA LEU A 378 -12.99 -1.38 8.12
C LEU A 378 -12.84 -0.52 6.87
N ASP A 379 -11.62 -0.44 6.35
CA ASP A 379 -11.33 0.08 5.02
C ASP A 379 -11.18 -1.07 4.02
N VAL A 380 -11.82 -0.96 2.87
CA VAL A 380 -11.74 -1.99 1.82
C VAL A 380 -11.18 -1.35 0.57
N LYS A 381 -9.99 -1.81 0.16
CA LYS A 381 -9.28 -1.34 -1.02
C LYS A 381 -9.53 -2.28 -2.18
N LEU A 382 -10.21 -1.78 -3.22
CA LEU A 382 -10.41 -2.53 -4.45
C LEU A 382 -9.22 -2.34 -5.39
N THR A 383 -8.69 -3.45 -5.89
CA THR A 383 -7.64 -3.47 -6.90
C THR A 383 -8.23 -3.83 -8.26
N GLN A 384 -8.09 -2.92 -9.22
CA GLN A 384 -8.56 -3.14 -10.59
C GLN A 384 -7.70 -4.13 -11.35
N LEU A 385 -8.29 -4.68 -12.41
CA LEU A 385 -7.65 -5.64 -13.28
C LEU A 385 -6.38 -5.07 -13.93
N VAL A 386 -5.40 -5.96 -14.09
CA VAL A 386 -4.18 -5.72 -14.86
C VAL A 386 -4.37 -6.29 -16.26
N LYS A 387 -4.10 -5.49 -17.29
CA LYS A 387 -4.04 -5.94 -18.68
C LYS A 387 -2.58 -6.17 -19.05
N LEU A 388 -2.28 -7.36 -19.53
CA LEU A 388 -0.93 -7.74 -19.93
C LEU A 388 -0.75 -7.56 -21.43
N TYR A 389 0.38 -7.00 -21.83
CA TYR A 389 0.78 -6.80 -23.22
C TYR A 389 2.21 -7.27 -23.45
N LYS A 390 2.46 -7.91 -24.59
CA LYS A 390 3.80 -8.29 -25.07
C LYS A 390 3.82 -8.14 -26.59
N ASP A 391 4.90 -7.60 -27.13
CA ASP A 391 5.04 -7.26 -28.56
C ASP A 391 3.88 -6.40 -29.09
N GLY A 392 3.37 -5.50 -28.25
CA GLY A 392 2.22 -4.62 -28.56
C GLY A 392 0.85 -5.33 -28.62
N ALA A 393 0.74 -6.61 -28.27
CA ALA A 393 -0.50 -7.39 -28.29
C ALA A 393 -0.91 -7.91 -26.90
N PRO A 394 -2.21 -8.13 -26.62
CA PRO A 394 -2.65 -8.69 -25.35
C PRO A 394 -2.07 -10.09 -25.08
N PHE A 395 -1.43 -10.26 -23.92
CA PHE A 395 -0.84 -11.52 -23.47
C PHE A 395 -1.77 -12.24 -22.47
N LYS A 396 -2.12 -13.51 -22.71
CA LYS A 396 -3.22 -14.18 -21.96
C LYS A 396 -2.94 -15.58 -21.42
N MET A 397 -1.82 -16.22 -21.77
CA MET A 397 -1.64 -17.65 -21.51
C MET A 397 -0.30 -17.93 -20.85
N SER A 398 -0.31 -18.76 -19.79
CA SER A 398 0.89 -19.32 -19.17
C SER A 398 1.17 -20.72 -19.70
N LYS A 399 2.46 -21.07 -19.83
CA LYS A 399 2.87 -22.46 -20.05
C LYS A 399 2.62 -23.34 -18.82
N ARG A 400 2.68 -22.80 -17.61
CA ARG A 400 2.54 -23.54 -16.33
C ARG A 400 1.10 -23.78 -15.93
N ALA A 401 0.26 -22.76 -16.10
CA ALA A 401 -1.14 -22.80 -15.72
C ALA A 401 -2.09 -23.08 -16.90
N GLY A 402 -1.59 -23.04 -18.13
CA GLY A 402 -2.33 -23.36 -19.36
C GLY A 402 -3.34 -22.31 -19.83
N THR A 403 -3.97 -21.54 -18.93
CA THR A 403 -5.12 -20.67 -19.27
C THR A 403 -5.03 -19.24 -18.76
N PHE A 404 -4.11 -18.93 -17.83
CA PHE A 404 -3.92 -17.59 -17.27
C PHE A 404 -2.45 -17.33 -16.96
N VAL A 405 -2.02 -16.07 -16.94
CA VAL A 405 -0.65 -15.69 -16.59
C VAL A 405 -0.46 -15.69 -15.07
N THR A 406 0.51 -16.46 -14.59
CA THR A 406 0.81 -16.57 -13.16
C THR A 406 1.64 -15.38 -12.67
N LEU A 407 1.63 -15.13 -11.36
CA LEU A 407 2.54 -14.20 -10.70
C LEU A 407 3.98 -14.56 -11.06
N ARG A 408 4.30 -15.85 -10.97
CA ARG A 408 5.63 -16.36 -11.26
C ARG A 408 6.10 -16.07 -12.68
N ASP A 409 5.21 -16.21 -13.67
CA ASP A 409 5.54 -15.89 -15.06
C ASP A 409 5.94 -14.41 -15.23
N VAL A 410 5.28 -13.50 -14.50
CA VAL A 410 5.64 -12.07 -14.55
C VAL A 410 7.02 -11.84 -13.93
N VAL A 411 7.26 -12.41 -12.76
CA VAL A 411 8.54 -12.26 -12.03
C VAL A 411 9.70 -12.87 -12.80
N ASP A 412 9.53 -14.05 -13.37
CA ASP A 412 10.58 -14.73 -14.11
C ASP A 412 10.95 -13.96 -15.40
N GLU A 413 10.00 -13.21 -15.97
CA GLU A 413 10.22 -12.42 -17.19
C GLU A 413 10.90 -11.07 -16.90
N VAL A 414 10.47 -10.32 -15.86
CA VAL A 414 10.94 -8.92 -15.65
C VAL A 414 11.58 -8.66 -14.29
N GLY A 415 11.59 -9.65 -13.41
CA GLY A 415 12.10 -9.52 -12.04
C GLY A 415 11.09 -8.95 -11.04
N PRO A 416 11.33 -9.15 -9.74
CA PRO A 416 10.43 -8.72 -8.69
C PRO A 416 10.34 -7.20 -8.56
N ASP A 417 11.48 -6.50 -8.63
CA ASP A 417 11.55 -5.05 -8.43
C ASP A 417 10.73 -4.27 -9.48
N VAL A 418 10.86 -4.66 -10.75
CA VAL A 418 10.07 -4.08 -11.85
C VAL A 418 8.58 -4.36 -11.66
N THR A 419 8.25 -5.61 -11.32
CA THR A 419 6.87 -6.02 -11.05
C THR A 419 6.26 -5.18 -9.94
N ARG A 420 6.97 -5.01 -8.82
CA ARG A 420 6.49 -4.27 -7.65
C ARG A 420 6.30 -2.79 -7.94
N PHE A 421 7.32 -2.13 -8.47
CA PHE A 421 7.24 -0.70 -8.72
C PHE A 421 6.15 -0.38 -9.76
N HIS A 422 6.10 -1.13 -10.87
CA HIS A 422 5.14 -0.84 -11.96
C HIS A 422 3.69 -0.99 -11.51
N MET A 423 3.38 -1.97 -10.66
CA MET A 423 2.03 -2.17 -10.10
C MET A 423 1.53 -0.98 -9.25
N LEU A 424 2.45 -0.11 -8.80
CA LEU A 424 2.18 1.08 -7.99
C LEU A 424 2.29 2.39 -8.78
N THR A 425 2.49 2.32 -10.11
CA THR A 425 2.49 3.50 -10.99
C THR A 425 1.08 4.02 -11.32
N ARG A 426 0.05 3.41 -10.74
CA ARG A 426 -1.35 3.83 -10.86
C ARG A 426 -2.06 3.62 -9.52
N LYS A 427 -3.15 4.36 -9.31
CA LYS A 427 -4.06 4.10 -8.19
C LYS A 427 -4.60 2.67 -8.26
N ASN A 428 -4.83 2.04 -7.11
CA ASN A 428 -5.34 0.67 -7.02
C ASN A 428 -6.70 0.51 -7.71
N ASP A 429 -7.55 1.54 -7.65
CA ASP A 429 -8.89 1.58 -8.21
C ASP A 429 -8.94 1.95 -9.70
N ALA A 430 -7.78 2.14 -10.36
CA ALA A 430 -7.66 2.40 -11.78
C ALA A 430 -7.11 1.15 -12.52
N PRO A 431 -7.61 0.80 -13.72
CA PRO A 431 -6.99 -0.24 -14.54
C PRO A 431 -5.50 0.04 -14.79
N LEU A 432 -4.70 -1.03 -14.87
CA LEU A 432 -3.26 -0.94 -15.13
C LEU A 432 -2.91 -1.74 -16.38
N ASP A 433 -2.18 -1.10 -17.29
CA ASP A 433 -1.56 -1.79 -18.42
C ASP A 433 -0.12 -2.15 -18.02
N PHE A 434 0.21 -3.42 -18.18
CA PHE A 434 1.53 -3.99 -17.91
C PHE A 434 2.08 -4.52 -19.23
N ASP A 435 3.05 -3.81 -19.78
CA ASP A 435 3.65 -4.08 -21.07
C ASP A 435 5.07 -4.60 -20.84
N PHE A 436 5.31 -5.88 -21.10
CA PHE A 436 6.56 -6.58 -20.79
C PHE A 436 7.78 -5.92 -21.45
N ASP A 437 7.61 -5.37 -22.65
CA ASP A 437 8.70 -4.72 -23.37
C ASP A 437 9.01 -3.37 -22.74
N LYS A 438 7.98 -2.56 -22.46
CA LYS A 438 8.17 -1.21 -21.89
C LYS A 438 8.76 -1.23 -20.49
N VAL A 439 8.36 -2.18 -19.65
CA VAL A 439 8.85 -2.24 -18.27
C VAL A 439 10.29 -2.75 -18.16
N THR A 440 10.85 -3.27 -19.26
CA THR A 440 12.27 -3.69 -19.35
C THR A 440 13.14 -2.69 -20.12
N GLU A 441 12.55 -1.65 -20.71
CA GLU A 441 13.31 -0.60 -21.40
C GLU A 441 14.22 0.17 -20.44
N GLN A 442 15.45 0.44 -20.89
CA GLN A 442 16.39 1.34 -20.21
C GLN A 442 16.16 2.78 -20.67
N SER A 443 14.94 3.28 -20.44
CA SER A 443 14.50 4.59 -20.91
C SER A 443 13.86 5.38 -19.77
N LYS A 444 13.67 6.69 -19.97
CA LYS A 444 12.92 7.55 -19.05
C LYS A 444 11.44 7.16 -18.94
N ASP A 445 10.92 6.45 -19.95
CA ASP A 445 9.52 6.01 -20.01
C ASP A 445 9.29 4.77 -19.13
N ASN A 446 10.36 4.10 -18.69
CA ASN A 446 10.34 3.11 -17.62
C ASN A 446 10.61 3.77 -16.26
N PRO A 447 9.57 3.97 -15.42
CA PRO A 447 9.73 4.73 -14.18
C PRO A 447 10.61 4.00 -13.15
N VAL A 448 10.66 2.66 -13.19
CA VAL A 448 11.50 1.87 -12.28
C VAL A 448 12.97 2.12 -12.60
N PHE A 449 13.34 1.97 -13.87
CA PHE A 449 14.68 2.26 -14.36
C PHE A 449 15.06 3.71 -14.05
N TYR A 450 14.15 4.66 -14.28
CA TYR A 450 14.43 6.08 -14.09
C TYR A 450 14.80 6.45 -12.65
N VAL A 451 14.09 5.88 -11.67
CA VAL A 451 14.35 6.06 -10.24
C VAL A 451 15.61 5.31 -9.80
N GLN A 452 15.77 4.05 -10.22
CA GLN A 452 16.96 3.24 -9.90
C GLN A 452 18.24 3.87 -10.47
N TYR A 453 18.16 4.43 -11.67
CA TYR A 453 19.27 5.14 -12.31
C TYR A 453 19.67 6.42 -11.55
N ALA A 454 18.69 7.15 -10.98
CA ALA A 454 18.97 8.26 -10.09
C ALA A 454 19.73 7.81 -8.83
N HIS A 455 19.28 6.73 -8.19
CA HIS A 455 19.96 6.16 -7.02
C HIS A 455 21.40 5.74 -7.35
N ALA A 456 21.60 4.93 -8.39
CA ALA A 456 22.91 4.44 -8.80
C ALA A 456 23.90 5.57 -9.16
N ARG A 457 23.41 6.67 -9.76
CA ARG A 457 24.21 7.87 -10.04
C ARG A 457 24.73 8.51 -8.76
N CYS A 458 23.86 8.71 -7.77
CA CYS A 458 24.29 9.21 -6.46
C CYS A 458 25.33 8.26 -5.84
N ARG A 459 25.05 6.96 -5.80
CA ARG A 459 25.95 5.95 -5.23
C ARG A 459 27.31 5.91 -5.94
N SER A 460 27.34 6.06 -7.26
CA SER A 460 28.59 6.15 -8.05
C SER A 460 29.48 7.31 -7.63
N VAL A 461 28.91 8.52 -7.47
CA VAL A 461 29.68 9.68 -7.00
C VAL A 461 30.17 9.49 -5.57
N LEU A 462 29.33 8.93 -4.69
CA LEU A 462 29.70 8.69 -3.30
C LEU A 462 30.83 7.66 -3.17
N ARG A 463 30.79 6.55 -3.94
CA ARG A 463 31.90 5.59 -4.01
C ARG A 463 33.19 6.22 -4.52
N ARG A 464 33.08 7.11 -5.52
CA ARG A 464 34.25 7.84 -6.04
C ARG A 464 34.84 8.79 -4.98
N ALA A 465 34.01 9.49 -4.22
CA ALA A 465 34.44 10.36 -3.12
C ALA A 465 35.13 9.56 -2.00
N GLU A 466 34.54 8.42 -1.60
CA GLU A 466 35.11 7.51 -0.61
C GLU A 466 36.49 6.99 -1.06
N ALA A 467 36.61 6.51 -2.30
CA ALA A 467 37.88 6.04 -2.85
C ALA A 467 38.96 7.12 -2.93
N ALA A 468 38.56 8.39 -3.04
CA ALA A 468 39.47 9.54 -3.03
C ALA A 468 39.74 10.10 -1.62
N GLY A 469 39.14 9.53 -0.57
CA GLY A 469 39.28 10.02 0.81
C GLY A 469 38.58 11.35 1.07
N ILE A 470 37.58 11.71 0.27
CA ILE A 470 36.83 12.96 0.39
C ILE A 470 35.60 12.71 1.28
N ALA A 471 35.58 13.31 2.46
CA ALA A 471 34.42 13.30 3.35
C ALA A 471 33.43 14.42 2.98
N ALA A 472 32.15 14.20 3.26
CA ALA A 472 31.11 15.23 3.10
C ALA A 472 31.37 16.41 4.06
N ALA A 473 31.27 17.64 3.53
CA ALA A 473 31.30 18.88 4.28
C ALA A 473 29.87 19.44 4.46
N ALA A 474 29.76 20.65 5.01
CA ALA A 474 28.49 21.36 5.02
C ALA A 474 28.01 21.61 3.58
N PRO A 475 26.72 21.36 3.27
CA PRO A 475 26.17 21.70 1.96
C PRO A 475 26.23 23.21 1.73
N ASP A 476 26.44 23.59 0.46
CA ASP A 476 26.41 24.98 -0.01
C ASP A 476 25.53 25.04 -1.28
N LEU A 477 24.21 25.08 -1.04
CA LEU A 477 23.20 25.09 -2.09
C LEU A 477 22.94 26.52 -2.56
N VAL A 478 23.29 26.81 -3.82
CA VAL A 478 23.21 28.17 -4.37
C VAL A 478 22.33 28.22 -5.60
N ASP A 479 22.42 27.21 -6.47
CA ASP A 479 21.71 27.24 -7.74
C ASP A 479 20.23 26.84 -7.58
N PRO A 480 19.30 27.48 -8.31
CA PRO A 480 17.88 27.12 -8.25
C PRO A 480 17.58 25.64 -8.49
N ALA A 481 18.39 24.91 -9.28
CA ALA A 481 18.22 23.48 -9.50
C ALA A 481 18.64 22.65 -8.28
N GLU A 482 19.64 23.09 -7.50
CA GLU A 482 20.01 22.47 -6.23
C GLU A 482 18.90 22.68 -5.20
N LEU A 483 18.38 23.91 -5.13
CA LEU A 483 17.26 24.26 -4.26
C LEU A 483 15.97 23.51 -4.62
N ASP A 484 15.69 23.24 -5.90
CA ASP A 484 14.54 22.42 -6.31
C ASP A 484 14.63 20.98 -5.75
N VAL A 485 15.82 20.39 -5.80
CA VAL A 485 16.05 19.05 -5.21
C VAL A 485 15.86 19.11 -3.70
N ALA A 486 16.44 20.10 -3.01
CA ALA A 486 16.29 20.25 -1.56
C ALA A 486 14.82 20.48 -1.13
N ARG A 487 14.05 21.26 -1.89
CA ARG A 487 12.60 21.44 -1.67
C ARG A 487 11.86 20.10 -1.74
N ARG A 488 12.10 19.31 -2.77
CA ARG A 488 11.47 17.99 -2.93
C ARG A 488 11.84 17.06 -1.79
N LEU A 489 13.10 17.06 -1.35
CA LEU A 489 13.55 16.28 -0.19
C LEU A 489 12.83 16.72 1.11
N ALA A 490 12.57 18.01 1.29
CA ALA A 490 11.82 18.53 2.43
C ALA A 490 10.35 18.06 2.44
N GLU A 491 9.75 17.76 1.29
CA GLU A 491 8.37 17.27 1.18
C GLU A 491 8.21 15.80 1.59
N TRP A 492 9.27 15.00 1.57
CA TRP A 492 9.20 13.54 1.79
C TRP A 492 8.40 13.13 3.04
N PRO A 493 8.66 13.66 4.25
CA PRO A 493 7.94 13.19 5.44
C PRO A 493 6.44 13.54 5.38
N ARG A 494 6.09 14.69 4.77
CA ARG A 494 4.68 15.09 4.60
C ARG A 494 3.99 14.19 3.58
N LEU A 495 4.68 13.83 2.50
CA LEU A 495 4.18 12.89 1.50
C LEU A 495 3.89 11.52 2.14
N VAL A 496 4.80 11.00 2.96
CA VAL A 496 4.59 9.77 3.75
C VAL A 496 3.32 9.86 4.59
N ASP A 497 3.16 10.93 5.39
CA ASP A 497 1.97 11.12 6.21
C ASP A 497 0.67 11.15 5.38
N ILE A 498 0.68 11.88 4.26
CA ILE A 498 -0.48 11.97 3.37
C ILE A 498 -0.79 10.59 2.75
N ALA A 499 0.23 9.87 2.30
CA ALA A 499 0.05 8.56 1.70
C ALA A 499 -0.49 7.55 2.72
N ALA A 500 0.03 7.56 3.95
CA ALA A 500 -0.43 6.71 5.04
C ALA A 500 -1.88 7.01 5.42
N ARG A 501 -2.24 8.28 5.68
CA ARG A 501 -3.62 8.68 6.04
C ARG A 501 -4.68 8.27 5.02
N ASN A 502 -4.30 8.26 3.74
CA ASN A 502 -5.23 7.94 2.66
C ASN A 502 -5.14 6.48 2.19
N HIS A 503 -4.20 5.70 2.75
CA HIS A 503 -3.86 4.35 2.30
C HIS A 503 -3.54 4.30 0.79
N GLU A 504 -2.70 5.24 0.34
CA GLU A 504 -2.37 5.47 -1.07
C GLU A 504 -0.85 5.28 -1.34
N PRO A 505 -0.32 4.04 -1.30
CA PRO A 505 1.11 3.77 -1.50
C PRO A 505 1.65 4.18 -2.88
N HIS A 506 0.80 4.26 -3.92
CA HIS A 506 1.18 4.74 -5.25
C HIS A 506 1.76 6.17 -5.24
N ARG A 507 1.41 6.99 -4.24
CA ARG A 507 1.97 8.34 -4.10
C ARG A 507 3.47 8.33 -3.86
N VAL A 508 4.00 7.29 -3.22
CA VAL A 508 5.44 7.12 -3.02
C VAL A 508 6.12 6.90 -4.37
N ALA A 509 5.58 6.04 -5.25
CA ALA A 509 6.12 5.83 -6.58
C ALA A 509 6.15 7.13 -7.42
N PHE A 510 5.08 7.93 -7.36
CA PHE A 510 5.03 9.23 -8.05
C PHE A 510 6.06 10.21 -7.51
N TYR A 511 6.16 10.32 -6.19
CA TYR A 511 7.14 11.18 -5.54
C TYR A 511 8.58 10.80 -5.92
N LEU A 512 8.90 9.50 -5.92
CA LEU A 512 10.23 9.02 -6.28
C LEU A 512 10.59 9.37 -7.74
N TYR A 513 9.63 9.23 -8.66
CA TYR A 513 9.83 9.62 -10.05
C TYR A 513 10.09 11.12 -10.18
N ASP A 514 9.34 11.94 -9.44
CA ASP A 514 9.49 13.40 -9.44
C ASP A 514 10.83 13.85 -8.82
N LEU A 515 11.28 13.21 -7.73
CA LEU A 515 12.59 13.45 -7.13
C LEU A 515 13.72 13.04 -8.08
N ALA A 516 13.61 11.87 -8.72
CA ALA A 516 14.56 11.43 -9.73
C ALA A 516 14.61 12.41 -10.90
N SER A 517 13.47 12.92 -11.35
CA SER A 517 13.38 13.92 -12.44
C SER A 517 14.15 15.19 -12.12
N ALA A 518 14.00 15.70 -10.89
CA ALA A 518 14.72 16.88 -10.43
C ALA A 518 16.23 16.64 -10.33
N LEU A 519 16.65 15.50 -9.79
CA LEU A 519 18.06 15.10 -9.75
C LEU A 519 18.65 15.02 -11.17
N HIS A 520 17.96 14.38 -12.12
CA HIS A 520 18.46 14.24 -13.49
C HIS A 520 18.56 15.60 -14.18
N THR A 521 17.64 16.54 -13.88
CA THR A 521 17.70 17.91 -14.37
C THR A 521 18.93 18.64 -13.85
N LEU A 522 19.18 18.59 -12.53
CA LEU A 522 20.40 19.13 -11.92
C LEU A 522 21.67 18.49 -12.51
N TRP A 523 21.68 17.17 -12.64
CA TRP A 523 22.80 16.41 -13.17
C TRP A 523 23.15 16.83 -14.60
N ASN A 524 22.13 16.96 -15.46
CA ASN A 524 22.31 17.37 -16.85
C ASN A 524 22.77 18.82 -16.96
N LYS A 525 22.26 19.73 -16.11
CA LYS A 525 22.71 21.12 -16.05
C LYS A 525 24.21 21.23 -15.70
N GLY A 526 24.75 20.26 -14.95
CA GLY A 526 26.19 20.13 -14.70
C GLY A 526 27.05 19.93 -15.95
N ASN A 527 26.47 19.58 -17.10
CA ASN A 527 27.20 19.54 -18.37
C ASN A 527 27.51 20.95 -18.89
N ASP A 528 26.56 21.87 -18.76
CA ASP A 528 26.66 23.26 -19.22
C ASP A 528 27.33 24.15 -18.16
N VAL A 529 27.07 23.87 -16.88
CA VAL A 529 27.62 24.61 -15.73
C VAL A 529 28.43 23.63 -14.86
N PRO A 530 29.73 23.42 -15.13
CA PRO A 530 30.55 22.43 -14.43
C PRO A 530 30.57 22.57 -12.90
N ALA A 531 30.41 23.78 -12.37
CA ALA A 531 30.33 24.05 -10.93
C ALA A 531 29.13 23.37 -10.23
N LEU A 532 28.13 22.88 -10.98
CA LEU A 532 26.98 22.13 -10.46
C LEU A 532 27.18 20.61 -10.47
N ARG A 533 28.32 20.12 -10.99
CA ARG A 533 28.63 18.69 -10.90
C ARG A 533 28.87 18.32 -9.44
N PHE A 534 28.35 17.17 -9.02
CA PHE A 534 28.64 16.65 -7.69
C PHE A 534 30.12 16.31 -7.48
N TRP A 535 30.85 16.03 -8.56
CA TRP A 535 32.30 15.85 -8.56
C TRP A 535 32.99 17.05 -9.21
N GLN A 536 33.84 17.75 -8.45
CA GLN A 536 34.64 18.89 -8.92
C GLN A 536 36.08 18.43 -9.17
N GLU A 537 36.50 18.44 -10.43
CA GLU A 537 37.81 17.92 -10.82
C GLU A 537 38.95 18.80 -10.31
N GLY A 538 39.85 18.21 -9.52
CA GLY A 538 40.97 18.93 -8.91
C GLY A 538 40.60 19.78 -7.69
N ASP A 539 39.34 19.73 -7.24
CA ASP A 539 38.84 20.51 -6.10
C ASP A 539 38.11 19.60 -5.09
N PRO A 540 38.86 19.02 -4.13
CA PRO A 540 38.29 18.16 -3.09
C PRO A 540 37.34 18.89 -2.15
N GLU A 541 37.59 20.17 -1.86
CA GLU A 541 36.75 20.97 -0.95
C GLU A 541 35.39 21.28 -1.59
N ALA A 542 35.37 21.68 -2.86
CA ALA A 542 34.12 21.89 -3.58
C ALA A 542 33.36 20.57 -3.80
N THR A 543 34.06 19.46 -4.04
CA THR A 543 33.43 18.13 -4.08
C THR A 543 32.78 17.79 -2.73
N ALA A 544 33.49 18.00 -1.62
CA ALA A 544 32.99 17.76 -0.27
C ALA A 544 31.71 18.55 0.05
N ALA A 545 31.56 19.77 -0.48
CA ALA A 545 30.36 20.59 -0.30
C ALA A 545 29.18 20.20 -1.21
N LYS A 546 29.42 19.55 -2.36
CA LYS A 546 28.35 19.16 -3.31
C LYS A 546 27.79 17.75 -3.07
N ILE A 547 28.61 16.79 -2.64
CA ILE A 547 28.16 15.41 -2.39
C ILE A 547 27.05 15.23 -1.32
N PRO A 548 26.87 16.10 -0.30
CA PRO A 548 25.79 15.97 0.68
C PRO A 548 24.40 15.88 0.06
N LEU A 549 24.12 16.68 -0.99
CA LEU A 549 22.81 16.67 -1.66
C LEU A 549 22.57 15.33 -2.38
N ALA A 550 23.57 14.78 -3.08
CA ALA A 550 23.47 13.46 -3.71
C ALA A 550 23.25 12.35 -2.67
N GLN A 551 23.92 12.45 -1.51
CA GLN A 551 23.73 11.52 -0.40
C GLN A 551 22.31 11.61 0.17
N ALA A 552 21.78 12.81 0.40
CA ALA A 552 20.41 13.00 0.86
C ALA A 552 19.36 12.44 -0.12
N VAL A 553 19.57 12.63 -1.43
CA VAL A 553 18.74 12.00 -2.47
C VAL A 553 18.79 10.48 -2.39
N SER A 554 19.99 9.90 -2.20
CA SER A 554 20.11 8.43 -2.09
C SER A 554 19.36 7.88 -0.87
N VAL A 555 19.39 8.57 0.27
CA VAL A 555 18.65 8.20 1.49
C VAL A 555 17.15 8.17 1.22
N VAL A 556 16.60 9.25 0.64
CA VAL A 556 15.15 9.34 0.40
C VAL A 556 14.68 8.35 -0.67
N ILE A 557 15.43 8.18 -1.76
CA ILE A 557 15.09 7.19 -2.79
C ILE A 557 15.15 5.77 -2.21
N SER A 558 16.18 5.44 -1.44
CA SER A 558 16.31 4.13 -0.79
C SER A 558 15.13 3.86 0.16
N ALA A 559 14.77 4.83 1.01
CA ALA A 559 13.63 4.71 1.92
C ALA A 559 12.31 4.47 1.17
N GLY A 560 12.05 5.26 0.13
CA GLY A 560 10.82 5.10 -0.67
C GLY A 560 10.78 3.78 -1.44
N LEU A 561 11.89 3.35 -2.04
CA LEU A 561 11.97 2.03 -2.70
C LEU A 561 11.75 0.90 -1.69
N GLY A 562 12.30 1.02 -0.47
CA GLY A 562 12.06 0.10 0.64
C GLY A 562 10.58 -0.01 1.02
N ILE A 563 9.84 1.10 1.11
CA ILE A 563 8.38 1.09 1.33
C ILE A 563 7.66 0.33 0.21
N LEU A 564 8.10 0.49 -1.03
CA LEU A 564 7.53 -0.23 -2.18
C LEU A 564 8.04 -1.69 -2.27
N GLY A 565 8.92 -2.13 -1.36
CA GLY A 565 9.60 -3.44 -1.34
C GLY A 565 10.50 -3.68 -2.55
N VAL A 566 11.06 -2.61 -3.11
CA VAL A 566 11.99 -2.64 -4.24
C VAL A 566 13.40 -2.47 -3.71
N ALA A 567 14.33 -3.33 -4.14
CA ALA A 567 15.73 -3.22 -3.74
C ALA A 567 16.41 -2.04 -4.45
N PRO A 568 16.97 -1.03 -3.74
CA PRO A 568 17.70 0.06 -4.38
C PRO A 568 19.02 -0.46 -5.00
N VAL A 569 19.27 -0.15 -6.26
CA VAL A 569 20.48 -0.61 -6.97
C VAL A 569 21.64 0.35 -6.72
N GLU A 570 22.80 -0.20 -6.38
CA GLU A 570 24.03 0.58 -6.18
C GLU A 570 24.72 0.95 -7.50
N GLU A 571 24.50 0.15 -8.54
CA GLU A 571 25.12 0.23 -9.86
C GLU A 571 24.15 -0.24 -10.93
N MET A 572 24.17 0.44 -12.09
CA MET A 572 23.39 0.08 -13.26
C MET A 572 24.32 -0.67 -14.21
N ARG A 573 23.98 -1.93 -14.51
CA ARG A 573 24.80 -2.83 -15.33
C ARG A 573 24.33 -2.87 -16.78
#